data_AF-A0A8W8I1Q7-F1
#
_entry.id   AF-A0A8W8I1Q7-F1
#
_cell.length_a   1.000
_cell.length_b   1.000
_cell.length_c   1.000
_cell.angle_alpha   90.00
_cell.angle_beta   90.00
_cell.angle_gamma   90.00
#
_symmetry.space_group_name_H-M   'P 1'
#
loop_
_entity.id
_entity.type
_entity.pdbx_description
1 polymer ?
#
loop_
_entity_poly.entity_id
_entity_poly.type
_entity_poly.pdbx_seq_one_letter_code
_entity_poly.pdbx_strand_id
1 'polypeptide(L)'
;GPEPVSWIGNIKNLAPISDFVEPPYGEDDNKTPFPIRPAEKHSYAQSCVVWIKPSGLQADIQKVLRHARKLPEKHQQFYKELNRLRRAALSFGFHDLFEAMASMLDRECTMLPGSAHPDAALQLTHAANVLRSEMATDIAQVILPLRTNFNQDTT
;
A
#
# COMPACT_ATOMS: atom_id res chain seq x y z
N GLY A 1 -25.11 -19.40 21.35
CA GLY A 1 -24.29 -18.53 22.22
C GLY A 1 -24.84 -17.11 22.20
N PRO A 2 -24.26 -16.17 22.96
CA PRO A 2 -24.72 -14.77 23.02
C PRO A 2 -24.54 -13.98 21.71
N GLU A 3 -23.64 -14.43 20.83
CA GLU A 3 -23.37 -13.85 19.50
C GLU A 3 -23.58 -14.92 18.41
N PRO A 4 -24.82 -15.28 18.06
CA PRO A 4 -25.08 -16.27 17.02
C PRO A 4 -24.84 -15.69 15.60
N VAL A 5 -24.83 -14.37 15.45
CA VAL A 5 -24.68 -13.67 14.17
C VAL A 5 -23.68 -12.52 14.32
N SER A 6 -22.51 -12.65 13.68
CA SER A 6 -21.38 -11.73 13.87
C SER A 6 -21.66 -10.29 13.43
N TRP A 7 -22.48 -10.10 12.39
CA TRP A 7 -22.80 -8.77 11.89
C TRP A 7 -23.87 -8.04 12.72
N ILE A 8 -24.55 -8.74 13.65
CA ILE A 8 -25.50 -8.16 14.62
C ILE A 8 -24.80 -7.87 15.95
N GLY A 9 -23.76 -8.64 16.28
CA GLY A 9 -23.08 -8.57 17.58
C GLY A 9 -23.86 -9.30 18.67
N ASN A 10 -23.62 -8.92 19.93
CA ASN A 10 -24.25 -9.55 21.08
C ASN A 10 -25.74 -9.21 21.16
N ILE A 11 -26.60 -10.23 21.10
CA ILE A 11 -28.06 -10.05 21.11
C ILE A 11 -28.54 -9.32 22.37
N LYS A 12 -27.82 -9.48 23.49
CA LYS A 12 -28.16 -8.80 24.75
C LYS A 12 -27.96 -7.29 24.70
N ASN A 13 -27.25 -6.78 23.70
CA ASN A 13 -26.98 -5.36 23.52
C ASN A 13 -27.91 -4.72 22.46
N LEU A 14 -28.85 -5.47 21.88
CA LEU A 14 -29.86 -4.91 21.01
C LEU A 14 -30.92 -4.18 21.84
N ALA A 15 -31.21 -2.95 21.46
CA ALA A 15 -32.21 -2.10 22.11
C ALA A 15 -33.24 -1.61 21.09
N PRO A 16 -34.47 -1.30 21.51
CA PRO A 16 -35.45 -0.60 20.70
C PRO A 16 -34.92 0.75 20.19
N ILE A 17 -35.38 1.18 19.02
CA ILE A 17 -34.98 2.47 18.41
C ILE A 17 -35.28 3.68 19.31
N SER A 18 -36.27 3.57 20.21
CA SER A 18 -36.66 4.62 21.16
C SER A 18 -35.60 4.94 22.21
N ASP A 19 -34.68 4.01 22.45
CA ASP A 19 -33.65 4.15 23.49
C ASP A 19 -32.45 4.97 23.00
N PHE A 20 -32.42 5.30 21.70
CA PHE A 20 -31.35 6.06 21.06
C PHE A 20 -31.78 7.53 20.87
N VAL A 21 -30.86 8.46 21.15
CA VAL A 21 -31.07 9.91 20.98
C VAL A 21 -31.26 10.27 19.51
N GLU A 22 -30.54 9.60 18.61
CA GLU A 22 -30.67 9.74 17.17
C GLU A 22 -31.17 8.41 16.59
N PRO A 23 -32.20 8.42 15.71
CA PRO A 23 -32.68 7.20 15.06
C PRO A 23 -31.54 6.53 14.25
N PRO A 24 -31.15 5.28 14.57
CA PRO A 24 -29.99 4.65 13.95
C PRO A 24 -30.16 4.37 12.45
N TYR A 25 -31.42 4.39 11.96
CA TYR A 25 -31.78 4.24 10.56
C TYR A 25 -31.91 5.58 9.82
N GLY A 26 -31.78 6.71 10.53
CA GLY A 26 -32.11 8.04 10.02
C GLY A 26 -33.62 8.29 9.93
N GLU A 27 -34.02 9.55 9.74
CA GLU A 27 -35.43 9.97 9.58
C GLU A 27 -36.09 9.33 8.35
N ASP A 28 -35.32 9.18 7.26
CA ASP A 28 -35.79 8.67 5.95
C ASP A 28 -35.41 7.20 5.69
N ASP A 29 -35.01 6.45 6.72
CA ASP A 29 -34.55 5.04 6.59
C ASP A 29 -33.39 4.85 5.58
N ASN A 30 -32.47 5.83 5.53
CA ASN A 30 -31.35 5.87 4.58
C ASN A 30 -30.00 5.41 5.16
N LYS A 31 -29.97 5.08 6.45
CA LYS A 31 -28.80 4.60 7.19
C LYS A 31 -29.12 3.28 7.86
N THR A 32 -28.09 2.60 8.32
CA THR A 32 -28.24 1.38 9.12
C THR A 32 -27.03 1.23 10.04
N PRO A 33 -27.24 0.84 11.31
CA PRO A 33 -26.14 0.48 12.22
C PRO A 33 -25.51 -0.87 11.86
N PHE A 34 -26.14 -1.62 10.95
CA PHE A 34 -25.72 -2.95 10.49
C PHE A 34 -25.26 -2.93 9.03
N PRO A 35 -24.32 -3.80 8.63
CA PRO A 35 -23.65 -4.80 9.47
C PRO A 35 -22.57 -4.19 10.39
N ILE A 36 -22.45 -4.72 11.62
CA ILE A 36 -21.31 -4.43 12.49
C ILE A 36 -20.06 -5.01 11.84
N ARG A 37 -19.08 -4.15 11.60
CA ARG A 37 -17.80 -4.56 11.00
C ARG A 37 -16.95 -5.27 12.07
N PRO A 38 -16.29 -6.39 11.73
CA PRO A 38 -15.34 -7.01 12.65
C PRO A 38 -14.21 -6.03 12.98
N ALA A 39 -13.68 -6.12 14.20
CA ALA A 39 -12.61 -5.26 14.68
C ALA A 39 -11.35 -5.38 13.80
N GLU A 40 -11.04 -6.61 13.38
CA GLU A 40 -9.97 -6.89 12.44
C GLU A 40 -10.52 -7.19 11.04
N LYS A 41 -9.89 -6.60 10.02
CA LYS A 41 -10.26 -6.89 8.63
C LYS A 41 -9.73 -8.25 8.23
N HIS A 42 -10.58 -9.06 7.61
CA HIS A 42 -10.16 -10.31 6.99
C HIS A 42 -9.11 -10.07 5.88
N SER A 43 -8.31 -11.08 5.56
CA SER A 43 -7.23 -11.03 4.55
C SER A 43 -7.67 -10.49 3.19
N TYR A 44 -8.90 -10.77 2.74
CA TYR A 44 -9.45 -10.27 1.48
C TYR A 44 -9.90 -8.81 1.52
N ALA A 45 -10.10 -8.25 2.72
CA ALA A 45 -10.50 -6.86 2.93
C ALA A 45 -9.31 -5.96 3.34
N GLN A 46 -8.09 -6.51 3.33
CA GLN A 46 -6.85 -5.81 3.61
C GLN A 46 -5.80 -6.10 2.53
N SER A 47 -4.79 -5.25 2.42
CA SER A 47 -3.70 -5.47 1.48
C SER A 47 -2.74 -6.53 2.03
N CYS A 48 -3.05 -7.80 1.77
CA CYS A 48 -2.16 -8.92 2.08
C CYS A 48 -1.10 -9.08 0.96
N VAL A 49 0.08 -9.60 1.32
CA VAL A 49 1.13 -9.95 0.37
C VAL A 49 1.33 -11.47 0.43
N VAL A 50 1.26 -12.15 -0.72
CA VAL A 50 1.36 -13.61 -0.80
C VAL A 50 2.25 -13.99 -1.98
N TRP A 51 3.44 -14.51 -1.70
CA TRP A 51 4.45 -14.87 -2.72
C TRP A 51 4.76 -16.37 -2.77
N ILE A 52 3.79 -17.21 -2.37
CA ILE A 52 3.91 -18.67 -2.48
C ILE A 52 3.95 -19.10 -3.96
N LYS A 53 3.20 -18.42 -4.82
CA LYS A 53 3.20 -18.64 -6.27
C LYS A 53 4.00 -17.52 -6.97
N PRO A 54 4.80 -17.84 -8.01
CA PRO A 54 5.57 -16.83 -8.75
C PRO A 54 4.72 -15.67 -9.30
N SER A 55 3.48 -15.95 -9.71
CA SER A 55 2.56 -14.94 -10.24
C SER A 55 2.24 -13.82 -9.24
N GLY A 56 2.19 -14.11 -7.94
CA GLY A 56 1.95 -13.11 -6.90
C GLY A 56 3.10 -12.11 -6.78
N LEU A 57 4.32 -12.63 -6.71
CA LEU A 57 5.54 -11.81 -6.69
C LEU A 57 5.67 -10.98 -7.98
N GLN A 58 5.47 -11.61 -9.13
CA GLN A 58 5.50 -10.92 -10.42
C GLN A 58 4.47 -9.79 -10.48
N ALA A 59 3.24 -10.00 -10.01
CA ALA A 59 2.20 -8.97 -10.01
C ALA A 59 2.59 -7.74 -9.17
N ASP A 60 3.19 -7.96 -7.98
CA ASP A 60 3.65 -6.89 -7.10
C ASP A 60 4.85 -6.12 -7.69
N ILE A 61 5.87 -6.83 -8.21
CA ILE A 61 7.00 -6.21 -8.92
C ILE A 61 6.49 -5.36 -10.10
N GLN A 62 5.63 -5.94 -10.94
CA GLN A 62 5.07 -5.24 -12.09
C GLN A 62 4.23 -4.03 -11.67
N LYS A 63 3.62 -4.04 -10.48
CA LYS A 63 2.88 -2.89 -9.97
C LYS A 63 3.81 -1.73 -9.64
N VAL A 64 4.96 -2.00 -9.01
CA VAL A 64 6.01 -0.99 -8.77
C VAL A 64 6.51 -0.44 -10.11
N LEU A 65 6.87 -1.30 -11.06
CA LEU A 65 7.40 -0.89 -12.36
C LEU A 65 6.37 -0.08 -13.19
N ARG A 66 5.08 -0.41 -13.12
CA ARG A 66 4.02 0.37 -13.78
C ARG A 66 3.93 1.80 -13.23
N HIS A 67 4.16 2.00 -11.94
CA HIS A 67 4.16 3.33 -11.33
C HIS A 67 5.47 4.09 -11.61
N ALA A 68 6.60 3.38 -11.61
CA ALA A 68 7.90 3.93 -12.02
C ALA A 68 7.86 4.60 -13.41
N ARG A 69 7.25 3.94 -14.40
CA ARG A 69 7.12 4.49 -15.77
C ARG A 69 6.24 5.73 -15.89
N LYS A 70 5.48 6.06 -14.83
CA LYS A 70 4.55 7.20 -14.79
C LYS A 70 5.02 8.27 -13.81
N LEU A 71 6.32 8.34 -13.53
CA LEU A 71 6.88 9.41 -12.73
C LEU A 71 6.99 10.71 -13.55
N PRO A 72 6.68 11.87 -12.96
CA PRO A 72 6.31 12.11 -11.55
C PRO A 72 4.80 11.95 -11.23
N GLU A 73 3.92 11.70 -12.21
CA GLU A 73 2.46 11.65 -12.00
C GLU A 73 2.00 10.64 -10.93
N LYS A 74 2.67 9.49 -10.84
CA LYS A 74 2.37 8.40 -9.88
C LYS A 74 3.40 8.30 -8.75
N HIS A 75 4.03 9.40 -8.40
CA HIS A 75 5.10 9.46 -7.41
C HIS A 75 4.71 8.85 -6.04
N GLN A 76 3.56 9.25 -5.48
CA GLN A 76 3.10 8.69 -4.20
C GLN A 76 2.80 7.19 -4.28
N GLN A 77 2.20 6.72 -5.37
CA GLN A 77 1.88 5.30 -5.55
C GLN A 77 3.14 4.47 -5.77
N PHE A 78 4.15 5.00 -6.48
CA PHE A 78 5.44 4.34 -6.66
C PHE A 78 6.11 4.04 -5.31
N TYR A 79 6.31 5.05 -4.46
CA TYR A 79 6.95 4.86 -3.15
C TYR A 79 6.10 4.03 -2.19
N LYS A 80 4.77 4.12 -2.26
CA LYS A 80 3.87 3.29 -1.46
C LYS A 80 4.03 1.80 -1.81
N GLU A 81 4.01 1.45 -3.09
CA GLU A 81 4.16 0.06 -3.53
C GLU A 81 5.59 -0.46 -3.34
N LEU A 82 6.60 0.40 -3.54
CA LEU A 82 8.00 0.06 -3.25
C LEU A 82 8.21 -0.29 -1.77
N ASN A 83 7.69 0.55 -0.86
CA ASN A 83 7.77 0.27 0.58
C ASN A 83 6.93 -0.94 1.00
N ARG A 84 5.78 -1.19 0.35
CA ARG A 84 4.99 -2.41 0.57
C ARG A 84 5.77 -3.66 0.19
N LEU A 85 6.40 -3.66 -1.00
CA LEU A 85 7.26 -4.74 -1.46
C LEU A 85 8.45 -4.94 -0.51
N ARG A 86 9.11 -3.85 -0.11
CA ARG A 86 10.23 -3.90 0.84
C ARG A 86 9.84 -4.53 2.18
N ARG A 87 8.76 -4.05 2.80
CA ARG A 87 8.30 -4.57 4.10
C ARG A 87 7.95 -6.05 4.04
N ALA A 88 7.34 -6.50 2.94
CA ALA A 88 7.05 -7.91 2.74
C ALA A 88 8.33 -8.75 2.59
N ALA A 89 9.28 -8.29 1.78
CA ALA A 89 10.57 -8.94 1.61
C ALA A 89 11.34 -9.08 2.94
N LEU A 90 11.36 -8.03 3.77
CA LEU A 90 11.95 -8.09 5.12
C LEU A 90 11.24 -9.10 6.02
N SER A 91 9.89 -9.08 6.02
CA SER A 91 9.11 -10.01 6.84
C SER A 91 9.32 -11.47 6.46
N PHE A 92 9.64 -11.74 5.19
CA PHE A 92 9.94 -13.08 4.69
C PHE A 92 11.43 -13.45 4.73
N GLY A 93 12.33 -12.53 5.07
CA GLY A 93 13.78 -12.72 4.97
C GLY A 93 14.29 -12.84 3.52
N PHE A 94 13.53 -12.37 2.53
CA PHE A 94 13.87 -12.46 1.10
C PHE A 94 14.68 -11.24 0.66
N HIS A 95 15.91 -11.11 1.15
CA HIS A 95 16.75 -9.93 0.91
C HIS A 95 17.27 -9.83 -0.54
N ASP A 96 17.48 -10.95 -1.22
CA ASP A 96 17.92 -10.98 -2.63
C ASP A 96 16.96 -10.23 -3.57
N LEU A 97 15.69 -10.08 -3.17
CA LEU A 97 14.70 -9.30 -3.90
C LEU A 97 15.07 -7.82 -3.98
N PHE A 98 15.81 -7.27 -3.02
CA PHE A 98 16.23 -5.86 -3.05
C PHE A 98 17.17 -5.59 -4.21
N GLU A 99 18.18 -6.44 -4.41
CA GLU A 99 19.11 -6.30 -5.53
C GLU A 99 18.41 -6.51 -6.86
N ALA A 100 17.54 -7.52 -6.95
CA ALA A 100 16.75 -7.77 -8.16
C ALA A 100 15.86 -6.57 -8.51
N MET A 101 15.16 -5.99 -7.53
CA MET A 101 14.31 -4.82 -7.73
C MET A 101 15.13 -3.58 -8.09
N ALA A 102 16.27 -3.34 -7.43
CA ALA A 102 17.17 -2.23 -7.73
C ALA A 102 17.70 -2.31 -9.17
N SER A 103 18.16 -3.49 -9.59
CA SER A 103 18.59 -3.77 -10.96
C SER A 103 17.48 -3.53 -11.99
N MET A 104 16.23 -3.87 -11.67
CA MET A 104 15.08 -3.58 -12.54
C MET A 104 14.79 -2.07 -12.63
N LEU A 105 14.92 -1.32 -11.54
CA LEU A 105 14.75 0.14 -11.53
C LEU A 105 15.84 0.85 -12.34
N ASP A 106 17.09 0.41 -12.23
CA ASP A 106 18.20 0.90 -13.06
C ASP A 106 17.91 0.69 -14.54
N ARG A 107 17.42 -0.51 -14.90
CA ARG A 107 17.01 -0.81 -16.27
C ARG A 107 15.87 0.10 -16.74
N GLU A 108 14.83 0.31 -15.93
CA GLU A 108 13.74 1.23 -16.28
C GLU A 108 14.25 2.67 -16.47
N CYS A 109 15.24 3.10 -15.67
CA CYS A 109 15.87 4.41 -15.83
C CYS A 109 16.56 4.56 -17.19
N THR A 110 17.28 3.52 -17.66
CA THR A 110 17.93 3.53 -18.98
C THR A 110 16.93 3.48 -20.16
N MET A 111 15.72 2.98 -19.91
CA MET A 111 14.67 2.79 -20.91
C MET A 111 13.65 3.95 -20.94
N LEU A 112 13.88 5.02 -20.17
CA LEU A 112 13.01 6.18 -20.18
C LEU A 112 12.98 6.82 -21.58
N PRO A 113 11.79 7.20 -22.09
CA PRO A 113 11.69 7.89 -23.36
C PRO A 113 12.37 9.27 -23.27
N GLY A 114 12.84 9.81 -24.40
CA GLY A 114 13.47 11.15 -24.44
C GLY A 114 12.55 12.30 -24.02
N SER A 115 11.23 12.07 -23.97
CA SER A 115 10.23 13.00 -23.45
C SER A 115 9.92 12.83 -21.95
N ALA A 116 10.59 11.89 -21.26
CA ALA A 116 10.38 11.65 -19.85
C ALA A 116 10.83 12.86 -19.02
N HIS A 117 10.11 13.10 -17.94
CA HIS A 117 10.44 14.17 -17.01
C HIS A 117 11.77 13.85 -16.29
N PRO A 118 12.69 14.83 -16.11
CA PRO A 118 14.00 14.59 -15.50
C PRO A 118 13.94 14.05 -14.06
N ASP A 119 12.90 14.40 -13.29
CA ASP A 119 12.65 13.83 -11.96
C ASP A 119 12.51 12.31 -11.98
N ALA A 120 11.97 11.71 -13.05
CA ALA A 120 11.78 10.26 -13.11
C ALA A 120 13.12 9.51 -12.96
N ALA A 121 14.15 9.92 -13.71
CA ALA A 121 15.47 9.31 -13.63
C ALA A 121 16.10 9.46 -12.24
N LEU A 122 15.96 10.64 -11.62
CA LEU A 122 16.47 10.94 -10.29
C LEU A 122 15.81 10.06 -9.22
N GLN A 123 14.48 9.92 -9.26
CA GLN A 123 13.74 9.11 -8.31
C GLN A 123 14.03 7.61 -8.47
N LEU A 124 14.14 7.10 -9.71
CA LEU A 124 14.45 5.70 -9.96
C LEU A 124 15.85 5.33 -9.46
N THR A 125 16.84 6.18 -9.77
CA THR A 125 18.23 5.99 -9.33
C THR A 125 18.33 6.05 -7.81
N HIS A 126 17.66 7.02 -7.18
CA HIS A 126 17.59 7.13 -5.72
C HIS A 126 16.98 5.87 -5.08
N ALA A 127 15.82 5.43 -5.57
CA ALA A 127 15.16 4.25 -5.04
C ALA A 127 16.02 2.98 -5.17
N ALA A 128 16.71 2.79 -6.31
CA ALA A 128 17.63 1.68 -6.52
C ALA A 128 18.81 1.72 -5.54
N ASN A 129 19.43 2.88 -5.33
CA ASN A 129 20.53 3.03 -4.39
C ASN A 129 20.10 2.79 -2.94
N VAL A 130 18.92 3.29 -2.55
CA VAL A 130 18.41 3.05 -1.19
C VAL A 130 18.15 1.56 -0.96
N LEU A 131 17.57 0.85 -1.94
CA LEU A 131 17.36 -0.61 -1.86
C LEU A 131 18.65 -1.41 -1.65
N ARG A 132 19.79 -0.91 -2.13
CA ARG A 132 21.11 -1.54 -1.95
C ARG A 132 21.82 -1.14 -0.66
N SER A 133 21.29 -0.16 0.07
CA SER A 133 21.90 0.34 1.30
C SER A 133 21.37 -0.39 2.53
N GLU A 134 22.07 -0.27 3.66
CA GLU A 134 21.63 -0.80 4.96
C GLU A 134 20.28 -0.21 5.42
N MET A 135 19.88 0.95 4.89
CA MET A 135 18.55 1.49 5.17
C MET A 135 17.42 0.59 4.66
N ALA A 136 17.66 -0.18 3.58
CA ALA A 136 16.67 -1.09 3.06
C ALA A 136 16.36 -2.24 4.02
N THR A 137 17.30 -2.63 4.89
CA THR A 137 17.16 -3.76 5.80
C THR A 137 16.59 -3.39 7.17
N ASP A 138 16.60 -2.11 7.56
CA ASP A 138 16.02 -1.64 8.82
C ASP A 138 14.48 -1.51 8.76
N ILE A 139 13.75 -2.39 9.43
CA ILE A 139 12.28 -2.39 9.46
C ILE A 139 11.64 -1.07 9.92
N ALA A 140 12.35 -0.26 10.72
CA ALA A 140 11.86 1.04 11.18
C ALA A 140 11.93 2.13 10.10
N GLN A 141 12.80 1.97 9.10
CA GLN A 141 12.96 2.95 8.03
C GLN A 141 11.88 2.82 6.96
N VAL A 142 11.64 3.93 6.26
CA VAL A 142 10.79 4.01 5.08
C VAL A 142 11.60 4.69 3.99
N ILE A 143 11.54 4.17 2.76
CA ILE A 143 12.17 4.81 1.61
C ILE A 143 11.37 6.06 1.29
N LEU A 144 11.95 7.22 1.58
CA LEU A 144 11.38 8.53 1.27
C LEU A 144 11.82 8.98 -0.13
N PRO A 145 10.98 9.77 -0.81
CA PRO A 145 11.37 10.40 -2.06
C PRO A 145 12.59 11.29 -1.96
N LEU A 146 13.36 11.33 -3.05
CA LEU A 146 14.39 12.34 -3.21
C LEU A 146 13.71 13.71 -3.34
N ARG A 147 14.13 14.68 -2.52
CA ARG A 147 13.71 16.07 -2.68
C ARG A 147 14.44 16.67 -3.87
N THR A 148 13.72 16.94 -4.94
CA THR A 148 14.23 17.59 -6.14
C THR A 148 13.62 18.98 -6.27
N ASN A 149 14.29 19.87 -7.00
CA ASN A 149 13.76 21.21 -7.26
C ASN A 149 12.47 21.19 -8.09
N PHE A 150 12.14 20.05 -8.72
CA PHE A 150 10.88 19.83 -9.46
C PHE A 150 9.68 19.52 -8.55
N ASN A 151 9.93 19.14 -7.29
CA ASN A 151 8.88 18.76 -6.32
C ASN A 151 8.58 19.88 -5.31
N GLN A 152 9.06 21.12 -5.53
CA GLN A 152 8.84 22.25 -4.62
C GLN A 152 7.47 22.93 -4.80
N ASP A 153 6.75 22.69 -5.90
CA ASP A 153 5.53 23.43 -6.25
C ASP A 153 4.21 22.77 -5.79
N THR A 154 4.23 21.80 -4.88
CA THR A 154 3.02 21.06 -4.48
C THR A 154 2.70 21.02 -2.99
N THR A 155 3.25 21.95 -2.19
CA THR A 155 2.77 22.17 -0.80
C THR A 155 1.46 22.94 -0.76
#